data_AF-A0A1F0A785-F1
#
_entry.id   AF-A0A1F0A785-F1
#
_cell.length_a   1.000
_cell.length_b   1.000
_cell.length_c   1.000
_cell.angle_alpha   90.00
_cell.angle_beta   90.00
_cell.angle_gamma   90.00
#
_symmetry.space_group_name_H-M   'P 1'
#
loop_
_entity.id
_entity.type
_entity.pdbx_description
1 polymer ?
#
loop_
_entity_poly.entity_id
_entity_poly.type
_entity_poly.pdbx_seq_one_letter_code
_entity_poly.pdbx_strand_id
1 'polypeptide(L)'
;MVSVSGKFCIFSHKNKQHQRFFQLLPDGQIKDIGGTGHDNERFWHMQENKIQLFSSSKELTAIFDCCYEEVGYSYWEGLHQGTIPLEIRVYDSRSDLFDYLTKFTSRYLIDYGALTVGNHTYGIPQLVDYDHGGQVIIGDYCSIGQNVQFVTANHDVELITTYPFKSLELFYTDKPLDMTDDHILKNPTRVGNDVWIGNNVQIMAGVTIGDGAVIATGAVVTKDVEPYAIVGGNPAKLIRYRIADSTARKQMQEIAWWNWSEELIAERLDKIMSKDISAFIKEFLPQTRES
;
A
#
# COMPACT_ATOMS: atom_id res chain seq x y z
N MET A 1 -21.83 16.84 11.47
CA MET A 1 -20.92 17.76 10.76
C MET A 1 -19.53 17.16 10.89
N VAL A 2 -18.90 16.74 9.79
CA VAL A 2 -17.56 16.16 9.85
C VAL A 2 -16.59 17.22 10.31
N SER A 3 -15.96 17.04 11.47
CA SER A 3 -14.83 17.90 11.81
C SER A 3 -13.68 17.53 10.89
N VAL A 4 -13.15 18.50 10.16
CA VAL A 4 -11.90 18.37 9.38
C VAL A 4 -10.72 19.08 10.05
N SER A 5 -10.95 19.64 11.23
CA SER A 5 -9.95 20.32 12.04
C SER A 5 -8.90 19.33 12.56
N GLY A 6 -7.63 19.68 12.38
CA GLY A 6 -6.48 18.84 12.71
C GLY A 6 -6.17 17.74 11.69
N LYS A 7 -7.03 17.55 10.67
CA LYS A 7 -6.97 16.41 9.75
C LYS A 7 -5.97 16.62 8.62
N PHE A 8 -5.53 15.50 8.06
CA PHE A 8 -4.60 15.45 6.94
C PHE A 8 -5.35 15.42 5.62
N CYS A 9 -4.80 16.04 4.58
CA CYS A 9 -5.48 16.24 3.32
C CYS A 9 -4.59 15.92 2.13
N ILE A 10 -5.16 15.22 1.14
CA ILE A 10 -4.61 15.14 -0.22
C ILE A 10 -5.47 16.00 -1.12
N PHE A 11 -4.86 16.99 -1.73
CA PHE A 11 -5.46 17.86 -2.72
C PHE A 11 -4.93 17.49 -4.10
N SER A 12 -5.81 17.39 -5.09
CA SER A 12 -5.38 17.16 -6.46
C SER A 12 -6.28 17.80 -7.51
N HIS A 13 -5.71 18.07 -8.69
CA HIS A 13 -6.52 18.29 -9.89
C HIS A 13 -7.24 17.00 -10.27
N LYS A 14 -8.46 17.05 -10.82
CA LYS A 14 -9.17 15.82 -11.24
C LYS A 14 -8.42 14.99 -12.29
N ASN A 15 -7.52 15.60 -13.07
CA ASN A 15 -6.63 14.91 -14.00
C ASN A 15 -5.36 14.32 -13.34
N LYS A 16 -5.23 14.44 -12.02
CA LYS A 16 -4.15 13.93 -11.16
C LYS A 16 -2.73 14.39 -11.52
N GLN A 17 -2.58 15.45 -12.32
CA GLN A 17 -1.26 15.94 -12.73
C GLN A 17 -0.49 16.68 -11.63
N HIS A 18 -1.18 17.13 -10.57
CA HIS A 18 -0.56 17.75 -9.40
C HIS A 18 -1.29 17.29 -8.14
N GLN A 19 -0.52 16.79 -7.16
CA GLN A 19 -1.01 16.39 -5.84
C GLN A 19 -0.26 17.16 -4.76
N ARG A 20 -0.98 17.53 -3.69
CA ARG A 20 -0.42 18.20 -2.51
C ARG A 20 -0.90 17.55 -1.24
N PHE A 21 -0.03 17.56 -0.24
CA PHE A 21 -0.25 16.94 1.06
C PHE A 21 -0.15 18.05 2.12
N PHE A 22 -1.23 18.28 2.86
CA PHE A 22 -1.25 19.30 3.90
C PHE A 22 -2.12 18.89 5.10
N GLN A 23 -2.05 19.64 6.18
CA GLN A 23 -2.91 19.49 7.35
C GLN A 23 -3.70 20.78 7.59
N LEU A 24 -4.98 20.61 7.87
CA LEU A 24 -5.90 21.68 8.25
C LEU A 24 -5.75 21.91 9.76
N LEU A 25 -4.96 22.91 10.17
CA LEU A 25 -4.69 23.17 11.58
C LEU A 25 -5.92 23.75 12.30
N PRO A 26 -6.11 23.46 13.61
CA PRO A 26 -7.28 23.92 14.35
C PRO A 26 -7.48 25.44 14.42
N ASP A 27 -6.43 26.21 14.17
CA ASP A 27 -6.45 27.68 14.12
C ASP A 27 -6.82 28.24 12.73
N GLY A 28 -7.21 27.38 11.79
CA GLY A 28 -7.59 27.76 10.43
C GLY A 28 -6.40 27.92 9.48
N GLN A 29 -5.17 27.59 9.90
CA GLN A 29 -3.99 27.60 9.02
C GLN A 29 -3.84 26.27 8.27
N ILE A 30 -3.23 26.32 7.09
CA ILE A 30 -2.84 25.14 6.32
C ILE A 30 -1.34 24.92 6.50
N LYS A 31 -0.97 23.74 7.00
CA LYS A 31 0.43 23.31 7.12
C LYS A 31 0.78 22.40 5.94
N ASP A 32 1.69 22.82 5.08
CA ASP A 32 2.22 21.97 4.01
C ASP A 32 3.10 20.86 4.62
N ILE A 33 2.90 19.63 4.15
CA ILE A 33 3.62 18.43 4.62
C ILE A 33 4.40 17.78 3.46
N GLY A 34 4.11 18.15 2.21
CA GLY A 34 4.67 17.55 1.00
C GLY A 34 5.95 18.22 0.46
N GLY A 35 6.39 19.34 1.05
CA GLY A 35 7.69 19.96 0.77
C GLY A 35 7.79 20.75 -0.55
N THR A 36 6.85 20.61 -1.47
CA THR A 36 6.72 21.50 -2.64
C THR A 36 5.73 22.61 -2.29
N GLY A 37 6.23 23.63 -1.57
CA GLY A 37 5.44 24.79 -1.17
C GLY A 37 4.74 25.42 -2.37
N HIS A 38 3.42 25.59 -2.24
CA HIS A 38 2.62 26.40 -3.15
C HIS A 38 1.96 27.50 -2.33
N ASP A 39 2.11 28.75 -2.78
CA ASP A 39 1.83 29.95 -2.00
C ASP A 39 0.36 30.42 -2.04
N ASN A 40 -0.50 29.72 -2.79
CA ASN A 40 -1.83 30.23 -3.14
C ASN A 40 -2.91 29.94 -2.10
N GLU A 41 -2.76 28.93 -1.24
CA GLU A 41 -3.71 28.60 -0.18
C GLU A 41 -2.98 28.46 1.16
N ARG A 42 -3.33 29.32 2.12
CA ARG A 42 -2.71 29.38 3.46
C ARG A 42 -3.69 29.17 4.59
N PHE A 43 -4.97 29.36 4.35
CA PHE A 43 -5.99 29.25 5.37
C PHE A 43 -7.16 28.44 4.88
N TRP A 44 -7.89 27.87 5.83
CA TRP A 44 -9.10 27.12 5.58
C TRP A 44 -10.21 27.54 6.53
N HIS A 45 -11.43 27.33 6.09
CA HIS A 45 -12.61 27.47 6.92
C HIS A 45 -13.62 26.39 6.55
N MET A 46 -14.49 26.04 7.51
CA MET A 46 -15.61 25.14 7.25
C MET A 46 -16.91 25.87 7.53
N GLN A 47 -17.76 25.95 6.51
CA GLN A 47 -19.07 26.59 6.57
C GLN A 47 -20.08 25.68 5.86
N GLU A 48 -21.20 25.35 6.51
CA GLU A 48 -22.32 24.63 5.89
C GLU A 48 -21.93 23.32 5.18
N ASN A 49 -21.07 22.49 5.79
CA ASN A 49 -20.50 21.28 5.16
C ASN A 49 -19.72 21.55 3.87
N LYS A 50 -19.07 22.71 3.77
CA LYS A 50 -18.13 23.03 2.70
C LYS A 50 -16.76 23.33 3.29
N ILE A 51 -15.72 22.81 2.65
CA ILE A 51 -14.35 23.24 2.91
C ILE A 51 -14.07 24.45 2.01
N GLN A 52 -13.62 25.54 2.61
CA GLN A 52 -13.23 26.75 1.90
C GLN A 52 -11.73 26.95 2.10
N LEU A 53 -11.00 27.21 1.01
CA LEU A 53 -9.59 27.55 1.06
C LEU A 53 -9.39 29.02 0.71
N PHE A 54 -8.41 29.65 1.36
CA PHE A 54 -8.10 31.06 1.20
C PHE A 54 -6.62 31.30 0.99
N SER A 55 -6.32 32.34 0.22
CA SER A 55 -4.97 32.80 -0.04
C SER A 55 -4.29 33.46 1.16
N SER A 56 -3.01 33.78 1.01
CA SER A 56 -2.24 34.57 1.98
C SER A 56 -2.89 35.92 2.30
N SER A 57 -3.61 36.51 1.34
CA SER A 57 -4.38 37.76 1.49
C SER A 57 -5.80 37.55 2.01
N LYS A 58 -6.17 36.34 2.44
CA LYS A 58 -7.51 35.96 2.93
C LYS A 58 -8.62 36.01 1.87
N GLU A 59 -8.26 35.94 0.59
CA GLU A 59 -9.24 35.84 -0.49
C GLU A 59 -9.67 34.39 -0.68
N LEU A 60 -10.97 34.14 -0.89
CA LEU A 60 -11.50 32.80 -1.15
C LEU A 60 -11.00 32.28 -2.50
N THR A 61 -10.28 31.16 -2.50
CA THR A 61 -9.69 30.58 -3.71
C THR A 61 -10.44 29.35 -4.18
N ALA A 62 -10.97 28.53 -3.27
CA ALA A 62 -11.67 27.31 -3.63
C ALA A 62 -12.75 26.94 -2.59
N ILE A 63 -13.82 26.31 -3.09
CA ILE A 63 -14.91 25.75 -2.28
C ILE A 63 -15.08 24.30 -2.67
N PHE A 64 -15.21 23.42 -1.68
CA PHE A 64 -15.39 21.99 -1.85
C PHE A 64 -16.64 21.52 -1.11
N ASP A 65 -17.43 20.68 -1.77
CA ASP A 65 -18.59 20.00 -1.25
C ASP A 65 -18.24 18.55 -0.89
N CYS A 66 -18.73 18.05 0.25
CA CYS A 66 -18.55 16.65 0.62
C CYS A 66 -19.37 15.76 -0.33
N CYS A 67 -18.70 14.81 -0.97
CA CYS A 67 -19.35 13.85 -1.86
C CYS A 67 -19.75 12.58 -1.11
N TYR A 68 -18.85 12.04 -0.28
CA TYR A 68 -19.11 10.86 0.56
C TYR A 68 -18.13 10.75 1.73
N GLU A 69 -18.50 9.93 2.71
CA GLU A 69 -17.77 9.72 3.97
C GLU A 69 -17.68 8.22 4.28
N GLU A 70 -16.50 7.77 4.70
CA GLU A 70 -16.27 6.41 5.17
C GLU A 70 -15.45 6.46 6.48
N VAL A 71 -15.34 5.34 7.19
CA VAL A 71 -14.49 5.27 8.38
C VAL A 71 -13.03 5.57 7.98
N GLY A 72 -12.44 6.59 8.59
CA GLY A 72 -11.04 7.00 8.37
C GLY A 72 -10.83 8.09 7.32
N TYR A 73 -11.78 8.34 6.40
CA TYR A 73 -11.62 9.40 5.40
C TYR A 73 -12.94 9.95 4.81
N SER A 74 -12.85 11.12 4.18
CA SER A 74 -13.95 11.73 3.42
C SER A 74 -13.47 12.31 2.09
N TYR A 75 -14.34 12.27 1.07
CA TYR A 75 -14.06 12.75 -0.28
C TYR A 75 -14.84 14.03 -0.59
N TRP A 76 -14.14 15.02 -1.14
CA TRP A 76 -14.68 16.35 -1.40
C TRP A 76 -14.29 16.80 -2.81
N GLU A 77 -15.24 17.40 -3.54
CA GLU A 77 -15.01 17.96 -4.88
C GLU A 77 -15.29 19.45 -4.88
N GLY A 78 -14.51 20.20 -5.65
CA GLY A 78 -14.62 21.65 -5.68
C GLY A 78 -14.05 22.29 -6.93
N LEU A 79 -14.15 23.62 -6.98
CA LEU A 79 -13.58 24.44 -8.04
C LEU A 79 -12.63 25.48 -7.42
N HIS A 80 -11.42 25.61 -7.97
CA HIS A 80 -10.58 26.77 -7.73
C HIS A 80 -10.95 27.89 -8.69
N GLN A 81 -11.21 29.07 -8.12
CA GLN A 81 -11.67 30.27 -8.82
C GLN A 81 -12.82 29.99 -9.81
N GLY A 82 -13.69 29.03 -9.47
CA GLY A 82 -14.87 28.67 -10.26
C GLY A 82 -14.61 27.96 -11.61
N THR A 83 -13.36 27.62 -11.94
CA THR A 83 -13.02 27.12 -13.29
C THR A 83 -12.19 25.83 -13.29
N ILE A 84 -11.35 25.63 -12.27
CA ILE A 84 -10.43 24.50 -12.23
C ILE A 84 -10.99 23.43 -11.30
N PRO A 85 -11.34 22.22 -11.80
CA PRO A 85 -11.87 21.15 -10.98
C PRO A 85 -10.79 20.51 -10.12
N LEU A 86 -11.08 20.44 -8.83
CA LEU A 86 -10.20 19.94 -7.79
C LEU A 86 -10.93 18.92 -6.92
N GLU A 87 -10.15 18.12 -6.22
CA GLU A 87 -10.61 17.24 -5.17
C GLU A 87 -9.76 17.40 -3.91
N ILE A 88 -10.39 17.26 -2.75
CA ILE A 88 -9.73 17.10 -1.45
C ILE A 88 -10.20 15.78 -0.84
N ARG A 89 -9.25 15.02 -0.34
CA ARG A 89 -9.52 13.88 0.53
C ARG A 89 -8.98 14.17 1.90
N VAL A 90 -9.82 14.02 2.91
CA VAL A 90 -9.51 14.36 4.30
C VAL A 90 -9.43 13.07 5.12
N TYR A 91 -8.36 12.91 5.90
CA TYR A 91 -8.05 11.72 6.69
C TYR A 91 -7.95 12.01 8.17
N ASP A 92 -8.32 11.02 8.98
CA ASP A 92 -8.31 11.12 10.43
C ASP A 92 -6.88 11.10 11.02
N SER A 93 -5.94 10.41 10.36
CA SER A 93 -4.55 10.26 10.83
C SER A 93 -3.50 10.56 9.74
N ARG A 94 -2.23 10.73 10.14
CA ARG A 94 -1.13 11.00 9.20
C ARG A 94 -0.75 9.74 8.41
N SER A 95 -0.91 8.58 9.02
CA SER A 95 -0.67 7.27 8.43
C SER A 95 -1.60 6.99 7.25
N ASP A 96 -2.84 7.47 7.34
CA ASP A 96 -3.81 7.39 6.25
C ASP A 96 -3.31 8.01 4.94
N LEU A 97 -2.42 9.03 4.94
CA LEU A 97 -1.87 9.63 3.71
C LEU A 97 -1.00 8.66 2.90
N PHE A 98 -0.25 7.78 3.58
CA PHE A 98 0.61 6.78 2.93
C PHE A 98 -0.20 5.57 2.46
N ASP A 99 -1.10 5.11 3.33
CA ASP A 99 -2.10 4.08 3.04
C ASP A 99 -2.94 4.45 1.83
N TYR A 100 -3.24 5.74 1.71
CA TYR A 100 -4.13 6.22 0.69
C TYR A 100 -3.59 6.01 -0.71
N LEU A 101 -2.33 6.27 -1.01
CA LEU A 101 -1.88 6.13 -2.39
C LEU A 101 -2.06 4.70 -2.90
N THR A 102 -1.66 3.68 -2.12
CA THR A 102 -1.82 2.28 -2.54
C THR A 102 -3.25 1.81 -2.47
N LYS A 103 -3.91 1.94 -1.30
CA LYS A 103 -5.26 1.43 -1.08
C LYS A 103 -6.28 2.15 -1.96
N PHE A 104 -6.10 3.45 -2.21
CA PHE A 104 -6.95 4.20 -3.13
C PHE A 104 -6.71 3.79 -4.59
N THR A 105 -5.45 3.76 -5.06
CA THR A 105 -5.17 3.42 -6.48
C THR A 105 -5.55 1.98 -6.80
N SER A 106 -5.49 1.08 -5.82
CA SER A 106 -5.81 -0.33 -5.96
C SER A 106 -7.19 -0.69 -5.41
N ARG A 107 -8.07 0.31 -5.16
CA ARG A 107 -9.35 0.10 -4.48
C ARG A 107 -10.24 -0.93 -5.18
N TYR A 108 -10.26 -0.93 -6.50
CA TYR A 108 -11.03 -1.89 -7.29
C TYR A 108 -10.60 -3.35 -7.03
N LEU A 109 -9.31 -3.62 -6.79
CA LEU A 109 -8.81 -4.96 -6.44
C LEU A 109 -9.18 -5.35 -5.01
N ILE A 110 -9.17 -4.38 -4.10
CA ILE A 110 -9.54 -4.58 -2.69
C ILE A 110 -11.04 -4.89 -2.60
N ASP A 111 -11.88 -4.10 -3.28
CA ASP A 111 -13.33 -4.30 -3.32
C ASP A 111 -13.71 -5.62 -4.00
N TYR A 112 -12.95 -6.03 -5.01
CA TYR A 112 -13.09 -7.34 -5.64
C TYR A 112 -12.70 -8.50 -4.70
N GLY A 113 -11.93 -8.23 -3.64
CA GLY A 113 -11.40 -9.26 -2.73
C GLY A 113 -10.14 -9.97 -3.23
N ALA A 114 -9.50 -9.43 -4.28
CA ALA A 114 -8.25 -9.97 -4.82
C ALA A 114 -7.00 -9.46 -4.08
N LEU A 115 -7.09 -8.32 -3.38
CA LEU A 115 -5.96 -7.67 -2.74
C LEU A 115 -6.27 -7.26 -1.29
N THR A 116 -5.35 -7.55 -0.38
CA THR A 116 -5.28 -6.95 0.96
C THR A 116 -3.93 -6.26 1.13
N VAL A 117 -3.93 -5.04 1.67
CA VAL A 117 -2.71 -4.23 1.86
C VAL A 117 -2.70 -3.69 3.28
N GLY A 118 -1.58 -3.90 3.97
CA GLY A 118 -1.31 -3.39 5.31
C GLY A 118 -1.10 -1.88 5.36
N ASN A 119 -0.96 -1.36 6.57
CA ASN A 119 -0.75 0.04 6.86
C ASN A 119 0.68 0.47 6.48
N HIS A 120 0.84 1.72 6.13
CA HIS A 120 2.06 2.40 5.65
C HIS A 120 2.72 1.79 4.40
N THR A 121 2.09 0.78 3.79
CA THR A 121 2.59 0.17 2.55
C THR A 121 2.28 1.07 1.35
N TYR A 122 3.33 1.48 0.64
CA TYR A 122 3.22 2.37 -0.53
C TYR A 122 3.63 1.69 -1.85
N GLY A 123 3.04 2.16 -2.95
CA GLY A 123 3.31 1.73 -4.32
C GLY A 123 2.03 1.27 -5.03
N ILE A 124 2.14 0.70 -6.23
CA ILE A 124 0.97 0.24 -7.00
C ILE A 124 1.22 -1.22 -7.42
N PRO A 125 0.74 -2.20 -6.65
CA PRO A 125 0.82 -3.60 -7.04
C PRO A 125 -0.10 -3.86 -8.25
N GLN A 126 0.40 -4.59 -9.24
CA GLN A 126 -0.40 -5.07 -10.37
C GLN A 126 -0.70 -6.55 -10.17
N LEU A 127 -1.96 -6.94 -10.30
CA LEU A 127 -2.37 -8.35 -10.24
C LEU A 127 -2.70 -8.84 -11.64
N VAL A 128 -2.26 -10.05 -11.96
CA VAL A 128 -2.47 -10.72 -13.25
C VAL A 128 -3.23 -12.02 -13.00
N ASP A 129 -4.33 -12.23 -13.73
CA ASP A 129 -5.21 -13.41 -13.64
C ASP A 129 -5.92 -13.57 -12.27
N TYR A 130 -6.26 -12.45 -11.62
CA TYR A 130 -6.94 -12.45 -10.30
C TYR A 130 -8.44 -12.78 -10.39
N ASP A 131 -9.02 -12.64 -11.58
CA ASP A 131 -10.40 -12.99 -11.90
C ASP A 131 -10.69 -14.49 -11.78
N HIS A 132 -9.65 -15.33 -11.79
CA HIS A 132 -9.74 -16.75 -11.52
C HIS A 132 -9.85 -17.08 -10.01
N GLY A 133 -9.86 -16.07 -9.12
CA GLY A 133 -10.02 -16.24 -7.67
C GLY A 133 -8.71 -16.22 -6.86
N GLY A 134 -7.60 -15.87 -7.51
CA GLY A 134 -6.32 -15.71 -6.84
C GLY A 134 -6.25 -14.45 -5.98
N GLN A 135 -5.53 -14.53 -4.85
CA GLN A 135 -5.44 -13.46 -3.86
C GLN A 135 -4.00 -13.06 -3.56
N VAL A 136 -3.79 -11.78 -3.31
CA VAL A 136 -2.52 -11.21 -2.83
C VAL A 136 -2.74 -10.51 -1.49
N ILE A 137 -1.92 -10.85 -0.51
CA ILE A 137 -1.96 -10.27 0.83
C ILE A 137 -0.61 -9.63 1.11
N ILE A 138 -0.58 -8.33 1.34
CA ILE A 138 0.64 -7.56 1.60
C ILE A 138 0.56 -6.98 3.01
N GLY A 139 1.61 -7.17 3.81
CA GLY A 139 1.72 -6.66 5.17
C GLY A 139 1.98 -5.16 5.25
N ASP A 140 2.37 -4.72 6.45
CA ASP A 140 2.58 -3.33 6.80
C ASP A 140 3.99 -2.83 6.39
N TYR A 141 4.14 -1.52 6.23
CA TYR A 141 5.42 -0.83 6.01
C TYR A 141 6.23 -1.31 4.79
N CYS A 142 5.57 -1.82 3.75
CA CYS A 142 6.24 -2.29 2.54
C CYS A 142 6.50 -1.15 1.55
N SER A 143 7.59 -1.28 0.80
CA SER A 143 7.99 -0.36 -0.27
C SER A 143 7.90 -1.09 -1.61
N ILE A 144 6.91 -0.76 -2.43
CA ILE A 144 6.66 -1.42 -3.72
C ILE A 144 7.10 -0.50 -4.86
N GLY A 145 8.06 -0.97 -5.66
CA GLY A 145 8.56 -0.29 -6.85
C GLY A 145 7.53 -0.19 -7.99
N GLN A 146 7.94 0.46 -9.07
CA GLN A 146 7.14 0.55 -10.30
C GLN A 146 7.11 -0.79 -11.05
N ASN A 147 5.99 -1.08 -11.72
CA ASN A 147 5.80 -2.28 -12.54
C ASN A 147 6.06 -3.59 -11.78
N VAL A 148 5.62 -3.67 -10.51
CA VAL A 148 5.63 -4.92 -9.75
C VAL A 148 4.36 -5.70 -10.06
N GLN A 149 4.52 -6.93 -10.54
CA GLN A 149 3.42 -7.80 -10.94
C GLN A 149 3.33 -9.03 -10.05
N PHE A 150 2.11 -9.35 -9.65
CA PHE A 150 1.74 -10.55 -8.93
C PHE A 150 0.90 -11.42 -9.85
N VAL A 151 1.44 -12.56 -10.28
CA VAL A 151 0.67 -13.58 -11.01
C VAL A 151 -0.13 -14.38 -10.00
N THR A 152 -1.43 -14.55 -10.21
CA THR A 152 -2.31 -15.19 -9.22
C THR A 152 -2.94 -16.51 -9.68
N ALA A 153 -2.87 -16.84 -10.97
CA ALA A 153 -3.27 -18.14 -11.53
C ALA A 153 -2.26 -18.61 -12.59
N ASN A 154 -2.33 -19.87 -13.02
CA ASN A 154 -1.59 -20.40 -14.17
C ASN A 154 -2.45 -21.40 -14.92
N HIS A 155 -2.17 -21.63 -16.20
CA HIS A 155 -2.77 -22.77 -16.93
C HIS A 155 -2.32 -24.10 -16.34
N ASP A 156 -3.22 -25.09 -16.34
CA ASP A 156 -2.88 -26.47 -16.01
C ASP A 156 -2.06 -27.09 -17.14
N VAL A 157 -0.76 -27.26 -16.90
CA VAL A 157 0.20 -27.84 -17.85
C VAL A 157 0.20 -29.37 -17.85
N GLU A 158 -0.53 -30.01 -16.94
CA GLU A 158 -0.68 -31.46 -16.89
C GLU A 158 -1.83 -31.95 -17.80
N LEU A 159 -2.71 -31.04 -18.25
CA LEU A 159 -3.70 -31.33 -19.27
C LEU A 159 -3.02 -31.55 -20.64
N ILE A 160 -3.72 -32.23 -21.55
CA ILE A 160 -3.25 -32.47 -22.94
C ILE A 160 -2.98 -31.15 -23.68
N THR A 161 -3.65 -30.07 -23.27
CA THR A 161 -3.54 -28.72 -23.85
C THR A 161 -3.45 -27.70 -22.73
N THR A 162 -2.69 -26.64 -22.94
CA THR A 162 -2.69 -25.44 -22.08
C THR A 162 -3.67 -24.37 -22.57
N TYR A 163 -4.45 -24.67 -23.61
CA TYR A 163 -5.44 -23.73 -24.13
C TYR A 163 -6.71 -23.75 -23.27
N PRO A 164 -7.24 -22.60 -22.84
CA PRO A 164 -8.28 -22.54 -21.84
C PRO A 164 -9.69 -22.76 -22.43
N PHE A 165 -9.98 -23.98 -22.88
CA PHE A 165 -11.28 -24.34 -23.44
C PHE A 165 -12.43 -24.20 -22.44
N LYS A 166 -12.17 -24.42 -21.14
CA LYS A 166 -13.17 -24.31 -20.09
C LYS A 166 -13.47 -22.84 -19.79
N SER A 167 -12.47 -21.97 -19.66
CA SER A 167 -12.70 -20.53 -19.51
C SER A 167 -13.36 -19.90 -20.75
N LEU A 168 -13.17 -20.51 -21.93
CA LEU A 168 -13.71 -20.04 -23.21
C LEU A 168 -14.91 -20.88 -23.70
N GLU A 169 -15.61 -21.59 -22.81
CA GLU A 169 -16.60 -22.60 -23.20
C GLU A 169 -17.68 -22.08 -24.16
N LEU A 170 -18.10 -20.82 -24.00
CA LEU A 170 -19.12 -20.15 -24.83
C LEU A 170 -18.75 -20.03 -26.32
N PHE A 171 -17.47 -20.14 -26.68
CA PHE A 171 -17.03 -20.11 -28.08
C PHE A 171 -17.05 -21.48 -28.75
N TYR A 172 -17.17 -22.56 -27.98
CA TYR A 172 -17.00 -23.93 -28.48
C TYR A 172 -18.22 -24.82 -28.27
N THR A 173 -19.09 -24.50 -27.31
CA THR A 173 -20.25 -25.33 -26.98
C THR A 173 -21.36 -24.53 -26.30
N ASP A 174 -22.61 -24.85 -26.65
CA ASP A 174 -23.79 -24.33 -25.95
C ASP A 174 -24.12 -25.14 -24.67
N LYS A 175 -23.43 -26.26 -24.45
CA LYS A 175 -23.57 -27.09 -23.25
C LYS A 175 -22.54 -26.68 -22.22
N PRO A 176 -22.91 -26.52 -20.93
CA PRO A 176 -21.95 -26.31 -19.85
C PRO A 176 -20.93 -27.46 -19.81
N LEU A 177 -19.64 -27.12 -19.69
CA LEU A 177 -18.59 -28.13 -19.52
C LEU A 177 -18.45 -28.48 -18.03
N ASP A 178 -19.08 -29.55 -17.56
CA ASP A 178 -18.86 -30.05 -16.19
C ASP A 178 -17.57 -30.89 -16.13
N MET A 179 -16.42 -30.23 -16.13
CA MET A 179 -15.09 -30.85 -16.16
C MET A 179 -14.07 -30.07 -15.31
N THR A 180 -12.89 -30.66 -15.12
CA THR A 180 -11.76 -30.03 -14.42
C THR A 180 -11.43 -28.65 -15.02
N ASP A 181 -11.11 -27.71 -14.13
CA ASP A 181 -10.65 -26.38 -14.51
C ASP A 181 -9.36 -26.46 -15.36
N ASP A 182 -9.19 -25.52 -16.28
CA ASP A 182 -8.00 -25.40 -17.12
C ASP A 182 -6.96 -24.42 -16.54
N HIS A 183 -7.26 -23.88 -15.35
CA HIS A 183 -6.35 -23.09 -14.52
C HIS A 183 -6.06 -23.77 -13.17
N ILE A 184 -4.82 -23.65 -12.72
CA ILE A 184 -4.37 -24.01 -11.37
C ILE A 184 -4.36 -22.74 -10.51
N LEU A 185 -5.23 -22.75 -9.50
CA LEU A 185 -5.17 -21.80 -8.40
C LEU A 185 -4.22 -22.33 -7.32
N LYS A 186 -3.30 -21.46 -6.91
CA LYS A 186 -2.46 -21.72 -5.75
C LYS A 186 -3.03 -21.00 -4.53
N ASN A 187 -2.46 -21.31 -3.37
CA ASN A 187 -2.68 -20.52 -2.16
C ASN A 187 -2.41 -19.02 -2.44
N PRO A 188 -3.00 -18.11 -1.64
CA PRO A 188 -2.73 -16.68 -1.77
C PRO A 188 -1.23 -16.38 -1.77
N THR A 189 -0.80 -15.47 -2.63
CA THR A 189 0.55 -14.90 -2.57
C THR A 189 0.62 -13.99 -1.35
N ARG A 190 1.62 -14.19 -0.49
CA ARG A 190 1.77 -13.47 0.78
C ARG A 190 3.06 -12.68 0.81
N VAL A 191 2.97 -11.41 1.14
CA VAL A 191 4.11 -10.54 1.43
C VAL A 191 4.00 -10.13 2.88
N GLY A 192 5.07 -10.36 3.64
CA GLY A 192 5.17 -9.94 5.03
C GLY A 192 5.27 -8.41 5.18
N ASN A 193 5.81 -8.00 6.31
CA ASN A 193 5.97 -6.60 6.72
C ASN A 193 7.40 -6.12 6.43
N ASP A 194 7.62 -4.81 6.31
CA ASP A 194 8.96 -4.23 6.03
C ASP A 194 9.63 -4.79 4.76
N VAL A 195 8.85 -5.22 3.76
CA VAL A 195 9.39 -5.78 2.53
C VAL A 195 9.70 -4.67 1.53
N TRP A 196 10.89 -4.70 0.96
CA TRP A 196 11.26 -3.83 -0.16
C TRP A 196 11.26 -4.60 -1.48
N ILE A 197 10.39 -4.21 -2.40
CA ILE A 197 10.28 -4.80 -3.74
C ILE A 197 10.78 -3.78 -4.76
N GLY A 198 11.86 -4.11 -5.46
CA GLY A 198 12.42 -3.27 -6.51
C GLY A 198 11.53 -3.17 -7.75
N ASN A 199 11.85 -2.23 -8.64
CA ASN A 199 11.09 -2.05 -9.89
C ASN A 199 11.13 -3.29 -10.79
N ASN A 200 10.10 -3.46 -11.63
CA ASN A 200 10.02 -4.50 -12.66
C ASN A 200 10.19 -5.92 -12.10
N VAL A 201 9.63 -6.20 -10.93
CA VAL A 201 9.66 -7.52 -10.29
C VAL A 201 8.38 -8.28 -10.66
N GLN A 202 8.52 -9.58 -10.93
CA GLN A 202 7.41 -10.50 -11.11
C GLN A 202 7.40 -11.53 -9.98
N ILE A 203 6.26 -11.69 -9.31
CA ILE A 203 6.06 -12.65 -8.22
C ILE A 203 5.05 -13.69 -8.71
N MET A 204 5.47 -14.96 -8.73
CA MET A 204 4.63 -16.05 -9.20
C MET A 204 3.57 -16.45 -8.15
N ALA A 205 2.49 -17.08 -8.63
CA ALA A 205 1.37 -17.47 -7.80
C ALA A 205 1.78 -18.35 -6.61
N GLY A 206 1.24 -18.02 -5.43
CA GLY A 206 1.39 -18.79 -4.19
C GLY A 206 2.73 -18.65 -3.49
N VAL A 207 3.57 -17.70 -3.90
CA VAL A 207 4.83 -17.39 -3.21
C VAL A 207 4.54 -16.70 -1.87
N THR A 208 5.28 -17.09 -0.83
CA THR A 208 5.36 -16.36 0.45
C THR A 208 6.69 -15.62 0.56
N ILE A 209 6.65 -14.32 0.80
CA ILE A 209 7.80 -13.44 1.04
C ILE A 209 7.81 -13.05 2.52
N GLY A 210 8.84 -13.46 3.25
CA GLY A 210 8.98 -13.20 4.67
C GLY A 210 9.27 -11.74 5.02
N ASP A 211 9.00 -11.39 6.27
CA ASP A 211 9.17 -10.03 6.79
C ASP A 211 10.61 -9.53 6.60
N GLY A 212 10.76 -8.24 6.28
CA GLY A 212 12.05 -7.59 6.11
C GLY A 212 12.81 -8.04 4.85
N ALA A 213 12.24 -8.87 3.99
CA ALA A 213 12.90 -9.33 2.78
C ALA A 213 13.10 -8.18 1.76
N VAL A 214 14.07 -8.38 0.86
CA VAL A 214 14.38 -7.46 -0.24
C VAL A 214 14.37 -8.23 -1.55
N ILE A 215 13.55 -7.79 -2.48
CA ILE A 215 13.47 -8.34 -3.84
C ILE A 215 14.15 -7.36 -4.78
N ALA A 216 15.30 -7.74 -5.33
CA ALA A 216 16.05 -6.87 -6.24
C ALA A 216 15.27 -6.58 -7.53
N THR A 217 15.50 -5.40 -8.11
CA THR A 217 14.91 -4.97 -9.40
C THR A 217 15.08 -6.02 -10.49
N GLY A 218 14.03 -6.25 -11.28
CA GLY A 218 14.05 -7.20 -12.39
C GLY A 218 13.96 -8.68 -12.00
N ALA A 219 13.74 -8.99 -10.71
CA ALA A 219 13.68 -10.38 -10.26
C ALA A 219 12.37 -11.08 -10.65
N VAL A 220 12.45 -12.38 -10.93
CA VAL A 220 11.29 -13.27 -11.09
C VAL A 220 11.27 -14.26 -9.94
N VAL A 221 10.39 -14.01 -8.97
CA VAL A 221 10.28 -14.77 -7.73
C VAL A 221 9.37 -15.98 -7.95
N THR A 222 9.97 -17.16 -8.05
CA THR A 222 9.26 -18.42 -8.33
C THR A 222 9.13 -19.33 -7.11
N LYS A 223 9.69 -18.94 -5.97
CA LYS A 223 9.76 -19.72 -4.72
C LYS A 223 9.69 -18.79 -3.52
N ASP A 224 9.32 -19.33 -2.38
CA ASP A 224 9.25 -18.61 -1.12
C ASP A 224 10.60 -17.95 -0.76
N VAL A 225 10.51 -16.80 -0.11
CA VAL A 225 11.63 -15.96 0.30
C VAL A 225 11.65 -15.86 1.82
N GLU A 226 12.75 -16.27 2.43
CA GLU A 226 12.92 -16.24 3.88
C GLU A 226 12.91 -14.80 4.45
N PRO A 227 12.51 -14.61 5.72
CA PRO A 227 12.61 -13.31 6.38
C PRO A 227 14.02 -12.73 6.32
N TYR A 228 14.10 -11.41 6.09
CA TYR A 228 15.34 -10.64 5.90
C TYR A 228 16.25 -11.14 4.77
N ALA A 229 15.80 -12.03 3.90
CA ALA A 229 16.58 -12.44 2.73
C ALA A 229 16.61 -11.33 1.68
N ILE A 230 17.73 -11.21 0.99
CA ILE A 230 17.88 -10.41 -0.23
C ILE A 230 17.97 -11.38 -1.38
N VAL A 231 17.01 -11.35 -2.31
CA VAL A 231 16.97 -12.21 -3.49
C VAL A 231 17.00 -11.38 -4.77
N GLY A 232 17.47 -11.98 -5.86
CA GLY A 232 17.45 -11.34 -7.18
C GLY A 232 17.72 -12.30 -8.33
N GLY A 233 17.47 -11.85 -9.56
CA GLY A 233 17.65 -12.63 -10.78
C GLY A 233 16.37 -13.28 -11.30
N ASN A 234 16.48 -13.97 -12.44
CA ASN A 234 15.40 -14.70 -13.09
C ASN A 234 15.89 -16.13 -13.44
N PRO A 235 15.46 -17.17 -12.69
CA PRO A 235 14.66 -17.09 -11.47
C PRO A 235 15.44 -16.46 -10.30
N ALA A 236 14.72 -15.86 -9.36
CA ALA A 236 15.30 -15.20 -8.19
C ALA A 236 16.02 -16.22 -7.30
N LYS A 237 17.22 -15.86 -6.84
CA LYS A 237 18.05 -16.65 -5.92
C LYS A 237 18.48 -15.80 -4.74
N LEU A 238 18.72 -16.44 -3.60
CA LEU A 238 19.32 -15.80 -2.43
C LEU A 238 20.68 -15.21 -2.79
N ILE A 239 20.83 -13.90 -2.53
CA ILE A 239 22.10 -13.18 -2.64
C ILE A 239 22.80 -13.19 -1.28
N ARG A 240 22.09 -12.75 -0.23
CA ARG A 240 22.52 -12.77 1.19
C ARG A 240 21.34 -12.44 2.09
N TYR A 241 21.54 -12.51 3.41
CA TYR A 241 20.60 -11.93 4.37
C TYR A 241 20.97 -10.47 4.71
N ARG A 242 19.97 -9.63 5.02
CA ARG A 242 20.18 -8.29 5.62
C ARG A 242 20.86 -8.42 6.97
N ILE A 243 20.37 -9.34 7.78
CA ILE A 243 20.89 -9.69 9.10
C ILE A 243 21.53 -11.07 8.97
N ALA A 244 22.87 -11.14 9.02
CA ALA A 244 23.61 -12.36 8.74
C ALA A 244 23.41 -13.44 9.82
N ASP A 245 23.32 -13.03 11.09
CA ASP A 245 23.11 -13.93 12.22
C ASP A 245 21.66 -14.43 12.27
N SER A 246 21.47 -15.75 12.33
CA SER A 246 20.15 -16.38 12.32
C SER A 246 19.37 -16.19 13.61
N THR A 247 20.06 -16.06 14.75
CA THR A 247 19.43 -15.84 16.05
C THR A 247 18.90 -14.42 16.11
N ALA A 248 19.70 -13.44 15.69
CA ALA A 248 19.29 -12.05 15.57
C ALA A 248 18.09 -11.88 14.61
N ARG A 249 18.07 -12.62 13.49
CA ARG A 249 16.88 -12.65 12.61
C ARG A 249 15.62 -13.09 13.34
N LYS A 250 15.67 -14.21 14.07
CA LYS A 250 14.53 -14.70 14.86
C LYS A 250 14.09 -13.70 15.93
N GLN A 251 15.04 -13.13 16.65
CA GLN A 251 14.77 -12.09 17.65
C GLN A 251 14.10 -10.86 17.04
N MET A 252 14.51 -10.43 15.85
CA MET A 252 13.82 -9.34 15.14
C MET A 252 12.40 -9.70 14.71
N GLN A 253 12.14 -10.96 14.33
CA GLN A 253 10.78 -11.45 14.09
C GLN A 253 9.94 -11.47 15.38
N GLU A 254 10.54 -11.80 16.52
CA GLU A 254 9.86 -11.76 17.83
C GLU A 254 9.55 -10.32 18.28
N ILE A 255 10.44 -9.38 17.99
CA ILE A 255 10.23 -7.96 18.29
C ILE A 255 9.06 -7.40 17.47
N ALA A 256 8.94 -7.81 16.21
CA ALA A 256 7.85 -7.44 15.30
C ALA A 256 7.46 -5.97 15.40
N TRP A 257 8.43 -5.06 15.21
CA TRP A 257 8.24 -3.63 15.46
C TRP A 257 7.08 -3.02 14.65
N TRP A 258 6.75 -3.60 13.50
CA TRP A 258 5.59 -3.21 12.68
C TRP A 258 4.25 -3.36 13.42
N ASN A 259 4.18 -4.14 14.48
CA ASN A 259 2.99 -4.27 15.34
C ASN A 259 2.93 -3.23 16.47
N TRP A 260 3.95 -2.37 16.61
CA TRP A 260 3.95 -1.32 17.62
C TRP A 260 2.94 -0.21 17.27
N SER A 261 2.46 0.51 18.27
CA SER A 261 1.63 1.69 18.00
C SER A 261 2.46 2.78 17.32
N GLU A 262 1.81 3.65 16.55
CA GLU A 262 2.49 4.73 15.84
C GLU A 262 3.21 5.68 16.80
N GLU A 263 2.66 5.92 18.00
CA GLU A 263 3.30 6.73 19.04
C GLU A 263 4.61 6.09 19.48
N LEU A 264 4.59 4.77 19.70
CA LEU A 264 5.78 4.02 20.13
C LEU A 264 6.85 3.99 19.03
N ILE A 265 6.43 3.87 17.77
CA ILE A 265 7.33 3.98 16.62
C ILE A 265 7.95 5.39 16.59
N ALA A 266 7.14 6.44 16.72
CA ALA A 266 7.59 7.83 16.71
C ALA A 266 8.60 8.13 17.83
N GLU A 267 8.34 7.65 19.04
CA GLU A 267 9.24 7.79 20.19
C GLU A 267 10.59 7.07 19.99
N ARG A 268 10.62 6.01 19.18
CA ARG A 268 11.79 5.12 18.99
C ARG A 268 12.42 5.24 17.60
N LEU A 269 12.10 6.28 16.83
CA LEU A 269 12.58 6.46 15.46
C LEU A 269 14.11 6.45 15.37
N ASP A 270 14.81 7.03 16.34
CA ASP A 270 16.28 7.03 16.37
C ASP A 270 16.86 5.61 16.45
N LYS A 271 16.16 4.70 17.17
CA LYS A 271 16.53 3.30 17.28
C LYS A 271 16.18 2.51 16.03
N ILE A 272 14.99 2.70 15.48
CA ILE A 272 14.53 2.04 14.25
C ILE A 272 15.43 2.41 13.06
N MET A 273 15.87 3.67 13.00
CA MET A 273 16.76 4.17 11.93
C MET A 273 18.26 3.89 12.19
N SER A 274 18.59 3.10 13.23
CA SER A 274 19.97 2.72 13.55
C SER A 274 20.45 1.52 12.72
N LYS A 275 21.76 1.39 12.57
CA LYS A 275 22.41 0.18 12.01
C LYS A 275 22.77 -0.85 13.08
N ASP A 276 22.68 -0.49 14.36
CA ASP A 276 23.06 -1.35 15.48
C ASP A 276 21.91 -2.28 15.89
N ILE A 277 21.75 -3.35 15.11
CA ILE A 277 20.73 -4.38 15.34
C ILE A 277 20.91 -5.05 16.71
N SER A 278 22.16 -5.24 17.16
CA SER A 278 22.44 -5.89 18.44
C SER A 278 21.96 -5.03 19.61
N ALA A 279 22.21 -3.72 19.57
CA ALA A 279 21.67 -2.80 20.57
C ALA A 279 20.15 -2.75 20.53
N PHE A 280 19.55 -2.70 19.33
CA PHE A 280 18.09 -2.69 19.16
C PHE A 280 17.45 -3.95 19.76
N ILE A 281 17.99 -5.13 19.47
CA ILE A 281 17.51 -6.39 20.03
C ILE A 281 17.65 -6.40 21.55
N LYS A 282 18.81 -5.99 22.08
CA LYS A 282 19.05 -5.95 23.53
C LYS A 282 18.03 -5.08 24.26
N GLU A 283 17.59 -3.99 23.63
CA GLU A 283 16.64 -3.04 24.20
C GLU A 283 15.19 -3.51 24.10
N PHE A 284 14.80 -4.13 22.98
CA PHE A 284 13.38 -4.35 22.65
C PHE A 284 12.92 -5.80 22.59
N LEU A 285 13.83 -6.78 22.67
CA LEU A 285 13.43 -8.19 22.70
C LEU A 285 12.50 -8.43 23.90
N PRO A 286 11.29 -8.96 23.70
CA PRO A 286 10.39 -9.25 24.81
C PRO A 286 11.07 -10.20 25.80
N GLN A 287 11.15 -9.79 27.07
CA GLN A 287 11.60 -10.73 28.10
C GLN A 287 10.51 -11.79 28.25
N THR A 288 10.87 -13.06 28.03
CA THR A 288 9.99 -14.19 28.33
C THR A 288 9.55 -14.05 29.78
N ARG A 289 8.24 -13.85 30.02
CA ARG A 289 7.68 -14.02 31.35
C ARG A 289 7.91 -15.48 31.72
N GLU A 290 8.78 -15.72 32.70
CA GLU A 290 8.82 -17.01 33.38
C GLU A 290 7.40 -17.25 33.93
N SER A 291 6.80 -18.34 33.47
CA SER A 291 5.49 -18.84 33.88
C SER A 291 5.45 -19.19 35.36
#